data_AF-A0A354P8U9-F1
#
_entry.id   AF-A0A354P8U9-F1
#
_cell.length_a   1.000
_cell.length_b   1.000
_cell.length_c   1.000
_cell.angle_alpha   90.00
_cell.angle_beta   90.00
_cell.angle_gamma   90.00
#
_symmetry.space_group_name_H-M   'P 1'
#
loop_
_entity.id
_entity.type
_entity.pdbx_description
1 polymer ?
#
loop_
_entity_poly.entity_id
_entity_poly.type
_entity_poly.pdbx_seq_one_letter_code
_entity_poly.pdbx_strand_id
1 'polypeptide(L)'
;MAADGHPPMDRATLKQTVLQDVIAKAKPCNTRRAKASRRRAGNVDAVLSGAEYPSIVEDTFCRHFPTTYRFIRDANKDGWEHQNVIRLLSMRESDLVIHRVARGLMSRQSGLVLTLHDSIFSPADSIHHAEREFREAFAERKIKMQLKIE
;
A
#
# COMPACT_ATOMS: atom_id res chain seq x y z
N MET A 1 35.52 -30.82 -8.16
CA MET A 1 34.32 -30.29 -7.49
C MET A 1 34.53 -28.79 -7.32
N ALA A 2 34.09 -27.98 -8.28
CA ALA A 2 34.17 -26.52 -8.19
C ALA A 2 32.85 -26.01 -7.61
N ALA A 3 32.92 -25.24 -6.53
CA ALA A 3 31.76 -24.63 -5.91
C ALA A 3 31.41 -23.35 -6.68
N ASP A 4 30.25 -23.33 -7.34
CA ASP A 4 29.70 -22.15 -7.99
C ASP A 4 29.25 -21.13 -6.94
N GLY A 5 30.18 -20.25 -6.56
CA GLY A 5 29.93 -19.11 -5.70
C GLY A 5 29.29 -17.97 -6.48
N HIS A 6 27.96 -17.91 -6.51
CA HIS A 6 27.28 -16.69 -6.94
C HIS A 6 27.48 -15.60 -5.87
N PRO A 7 27.99 -14.42 -6.25
CA PRO A 7 28.18 -13.33 -5.30
C PRO A 7 26.83 -12.85 -4.75
N PRO A 8 26.77 -12.45 -3.47
CA PRO A 8 25.53 -11.94 -2.87
C PRO A 8 25.08 -10.66 -3.58
N MET A 9 23.91 -10.71 -4.20
CA MET A 9 23.29 -9.51 -4.78
C MET A 9 22.87 -8.54 -3.69
N ASP A 10 23.20 -7.27 -3.86
CA ASP A 10 22.75 -6.20 -2.98
C ASP A 10 21.22 -6.03 -3.04
N ARG A 11 20.63 -5.63 -1.92
CA ARG A 11 19.18 -5.51 -1.72
C ARG A 11 18.52 -4.47 -2.63
N ALA A 12 19.24 -3.43 -3.06
CA ALA A 12 18.78 -2.44 -4.03
C ALA A 12 18.73 -3.07 -5.43
N THR A 13 19.77 -3.81 -5.82
CA THR A 13 19.80 -4.57 -7.08
C THR A 13 18.67 -5.59 -7.15
N LEU A 14 18.40 -6.33 -6.06
CA LEU A 14 17.28 -7.29 -6.00
C LEU A 14 15.92 -6.61 -6.25
N LYS A 15 15.67 -5.45 -5.63
CA LYS A 15 14.42 -4.69 -5.80
C LYS A 15 14.26 -4.17 -7.22
N GLN A 16 15.35 -3.70 -7.83
CA GLN A 16 15.34 -3.16 -9.17
C GLN A 16 15.11 -4.25 -10.22
N THR A 17 15.73 -5.42 -10.05
CA THR A 17 15.52 -6.58 -10.91
C THR A 17 14.08 -7.09 -10.84
N VAL A 18 13.50 -7.21 -9.64
CA VAL A 18 12.09 -7.62 -9.48
C VAL A 18 11.14 -6.61 -10.12
N LEU A 19 11.40 -5.30 -9.99
CA LEU A 19 10.55 -4.26 -10.59
C LEU A 19 10.61 -4.29 -12.12
N GLN A 20 11.79 -4.48 -12.72
CA GLN A 20 11.93 -4.58 -14.17
C GLN A 20 11.29 -5.86 -14.73
N ASP A 21 11.37 -6.97 -14.00
CA ASP A 21 10.76 -8.24 -14.40
C ASP A 21 9.23 -8.17 -14.38
N VAL A 22 8.67 -7.43 -13.42
CA VAL A 22 7.23 -7.11 -13.34
C VAL A 22 6.80 -6.22 -14.51
N ILE A 23 7.61 -5.22 -14.89
CA ILE A 23 7.32 -4.33 -16.03
C ILE A 23 7.42 -5.09 -17.36
N ALA A 24 8.42 -5.95 -17.53
CA ALA A 24 8.63 -6.72 -18.76
C ALA A 24 7.54 -7.78 -19.01
N LYS A 25 6.96 -8.34 -17.94
CA LYS A 25 5.88 -9.35 -18.02
C LYS A 25 4.48 -8.75 -18.15
N ALA A 26 4.39 -7.43 -18.11
CA ALA A 26 3.14 -6.71 -17.97
C ALA A 26 2.43 -6.55 -19.33
N LYS A 27 1.59 -7.52 -19.72
CA LYS A 27 0.75 -7.42 -20.93
C LYS A 27 -0.20 -6.20 -20.89
N PRO A 28 -0.51 -5.59 -22.06
CA PRO A 28 -1.48 -4.50 -22.14
C PRO A 28 -2.87 -4.99 -21.72
N CYS A 29 -3.53 -4.19 -20.88
CA CYS A 29 -4.86 -4.46 -20.34
C CYS A 29 -5.87 -4.47 -21.50
N ASN A 30 -6.38 -5.64 -21.84
CA ASN A 30 -7.35 -5.81 -22.91
C ASN A 30 -8.75 -5.54 -22.35
N THR A 31 -9.25 -4.32 -22.54
CA THR A 31 -10.61 -3.90 -22.19
C THR A 31 -11.63 -4.59 -23.10
N ARG A 32 -12.02 -5.83 -22.79
CA ARG A 32 -13.20 -6.49 -23.41
C ARG A 32 -13.63 -7.72 -22.60
N ARG A 33 -14.59 -7.53 -21.70
CA ARG A 33 -15.63 -8.53 -21.36
C ARG A 33 -16.70 -7.92 -20.45
N ALA A 34 -17.56 -7.10 -21.04
CA ALA A 34 -18.84 -6.76 -20.42
C ALA A 34 -19.92 -7.67 -21.02
N LYS A 35 -20.34 -8.72 -20.30
CA LYS A 35 -21.68 -9.30 -20.44
C LYS A 35 -22.16 -9.98 -19.14
N ALA A 36 -23.26 -9.41 -18.64
CA ALA A 36 -24.35 -10.03 -17.89
C ALA A 36 -24.14 -10.41 -16.41
N SER A 37 -24.79 -9.65 -15.51
CA SER A 37 -25.85 -10.21 -14.66
C SER A 37 -26.68 -9.08 -14.01
N ARG A 38 -28.01 -9.23 -14.06
CA ARG A 38 -29.05 -8.34 -13.53
C ARG A 38 -29.59 -8.90 -12.21
N ARG A 39 -29.98 -7.99 -11.28
CA ARG A 39 -30.83 -8.17 -10.07
C ARG A 39 -30.10 -8.87 -8.89
N ARG A 40 -30.11 -8.40 -7.64
CA ARG A 40 -31.19 -7.88 -6.77
C ARG A 40 -30.62 -6.95 -5.68
N ALA A 41 -31.48 -6.09 -5.16
CA ALA A 41 -31.27 -5.32 -3.93
C ALA A 41 -31.45 -6.21 -2.69
N GLY A 42 -30.61 -5.99 -1.67
CA GLY A 42 -30.78 -6.58 -0.33
C GLY A 42 -29.48 -6.63 0.46
N ASN A 43 -29.39 -5.76 1.48
CA ASN A 43 -28.56 -5.78 2.68
C ASN A 43 -27.13 -6.38 2.65
N VAL A 44 -26.17 -5.49 2.93
CA VAL A 44 -25.04 -5.63 3.87
C VAL A 44 -24.57 -7.07 4.12
N ASP A 45 -24.02 -7.67 3.09
CA ASP A 45 -22.97 -8.66 3.20
C ASP A 45 -22.15 -8.51 1.92
N ALA A 46 -21.09 -7.70 1.99
CA ALA A 46 -20.05 -7.68 0.95
C ALA A 46 -19.28 -9.01 1.05
N VAL A 47 -19.97 -10.11 0.72
CA VAL A 47 -19.42 -11.45 0.66
C VAL A 47 -18.34 -11.44 -0.41
N LEU A 48 -17.09 -11.57 0.04
CA LEU A 48 -16.03 -12.54 -0.30
C LEU A 48 -16.16 -13.47 -1.54
N SER A 49 -17.25 -13.44 -2.30
CA SER A 49 -17.22 -13.82 -3.71
C SER A 49 -16.49 -12.72 -4.47
N GLY A 50 -15.63 -13.05 -5.42
CA GLY A 50 -14.94 -12.11 -6.31
C GLY A 50 -15.90 -11.35 -7.23
N ALA A 51 -16.92 -10.72 -6.65
CA ALA A 51 -17.83 -9.81 -7.28
C ALA A 51 -16.98 -8.68 -7.85
N GLU A 52 -16.88 -8.68 -9.19
CA GLU A 52 -16.41 -7.54 -9.94
C GLU A 52 -17.05 -6.29 -9.34
N TYR A 53 -16.22 -5.35 -8.86
CA TYR A 53 -16.73 -4.09 -8.38
C TYR A 53 -17.55 -3.51 -9.55
N PRO A 54 -18.86 -3.30 -9.39
CA PRO A 54 -19.54 -2.48 -10.35
C PRO A 54 -18.91 -1.09 -10.25
N SER A 55 -19.07 -0.34 -11.33
CA SER A 55 -19.07 1.12 -11.34
C SER A 55 -17.77 1.78 -11.76
N ILE A 56 -17.97 2.80 -12.58
CA ILE A 56 -17.26 4.07 -12.71
C ILE A 56 -16.09 4.32 -11.73
N VAL A 57 -16.20 3.96 -10.45
CA VAL A 57 -15.11 4.07 -9.48
C VAL A 57 -13.88 3.27 -9.89
N GLU A 58 -14.03 1.99 -10.28
CA GLU A 58 -12.88 1.16 -10.70
C GLU A 58 -12.28 1.68 -12.00
N ASP A 59 -13.12 2.07 -12.97
CA ASP A 59 -12.67 2.68 -14.24
C ASP A 59 -11.92 4.00 -14.01
N THR A 60 -12.44 4.85 -13.13
CA THR A 60 -11.83 6.14 -12.75
C THR A 60 -10.52 5.89 -12.02
N PHE A 61 -10.50 4.97 -11.06
CA PHE A 61 -9.29 4.61 -10.33
C PHE A 61 -8.22 4.02 -11.25
N CYS A 62 -8.58 3.11 -12.14
CA CYS A 62 -7.69 2.55 -13.16
C CYS A 62 -7.11 3.65 -14.08
N ARG A 63 -7.93 4.63 -14.47
CA ARG A 63 -7.50 5.76 -15.31
C ARG A 63 -6.52 6.70 -14.60
N HIS A 64 -6.80 7.06 -13.35
CA HIS A 64 -6.00 8.03 -12.61
C HIS A 64 -4.80 7.40 -11.89
N PHE A 65 -4.87 6.11 -11.55
CA PHE A 65 -3.87 5.38 -10.77
C PHE A 65 -3.55 4.01 -11.38
N PRO A 66 -3.13 3.94 -12.66
CA PRO A 66 -2.97 2.67 -13.38
C PRO A 66 -1.92 1.74 -12.75
N THR A 67 -0.85 2.31 -12.18
CA THR A 67 0.21 1.55 -11.50
C THR A 67 -0.28 0.91 -10.21
N THR A 68 -0.98 1.68 -9.37
CA THR A 68 -1.60 1.19 -8.13
C THR A 68 -2.67 0.14 -8.42
N TYR A 69 -3.50 0.38 -9.44
CA TYR A 69 -4.51 -0.57 -9.86
C TYR A 69 -3.89 -1.91 -10.29
N ARG A 70 -2.84 -1.90 -11.12
CA ARG A 70 -2.13 -3.13 -11.51
C ARG A 70 -1.52 -3.84 -10.31
N PHE A 71 -0.87 -3.10 -9.41
CA PHE A 71 -0.33 -3.68 -8.18
C PHE A 71 -1.42 -4.38 -7.35
N ILE A 72 -2.58 -3.75 -7.15
CA ILE A 72 -3.71 -4.34 -6.43
C ILE A 72 -4.21 -5.60 -7.15
N ARG A 73 -4.33 -5.58 -8.48
CA ARG A 73 -4.79 -6.74 -9.26
C ARG A 73 -3.77 -7.89 -9.25
N ASP A 74 -2.48 -7.58 -9.31
CA ASP A 74 -1.40 -8.56 -9.23
C ASP A 74 -1.32 -9.18 -7.83
N ALA A 75 -1.54 -8.38 -6.79
CA ALA A 75 -1.60 -8.84 -5.40
C ALA A 75 -2.92 -9.56 -5.05
N ASN A 76 -4.00 -9.31 -5.78
CA ASN A 76 -5.30 -9.97 -5.65
C ASN A 76 -5.53 -10.95 -6.81
N LYS A 77 -4.53 -11.76 -7.14
CA LYS A 77 -4.62 -12.71 -8.26
C LYS A 77 -5.87 -13.59 -8.05
N ASP A 78 -6.73 -13.62 -9.04
CA ASP A 78 -8.00 -14.38 -9.08
C ASP A 78 -9.12 -13.90 -8.13
N GLY A 79 -8.99 -12.75 -7.47
CA GLY A 79 -10.07 -12.12 -6.70
C GLY A 79 -10.38 -12.77 -5.35
N TRP A 80 -9.70 -13.87 -5.01
CA TRP A 80 -9.85 -14.61 -3.75
C TRP A 80 -8.92 -14.12 -2.64
N GLU A 81 -7.95 -13.27 -2.96
CA GLU A 81 -6.89 -12.85 -2.05
C GLU A 81 -7.03 -11.39 -1.58
N HIS A 82 -8.23 -10.82 -1.63
CA HIS A 82 -8.44 -9.43 -1.21
C HIS A 82 -7.96 -9.18 0.23
N GLN A 83 -8.11 -10.17 1.12
CA GLN A 83 -7.56 -10.13 2.46
C GLN A 83 -6.03 -10.02 2.49
N ASN A 84 -5.31 -10.59 1.53
CA ASN A 84 -3.86 -10.48 1.43
C ASN A 84 -3.44 -9.07 1.02
N VAL A 85 -4.19 -8.42 0.12
CA VAL A 85 -3.95 -7.01 -0.23
C VAL A 85 -4.17 -6.12 0.98
N ILE A 86 -5.28 -6.30 1.71
CA ILE A 86 -5.55 -5.55 2.93
C ILE A 86 -4.41 -5.77 3.94
N ARG A 87 -4.03 -7.02 4.22
CA ARG A 87 -2.90 -7.33 5.12
C ARG A 87 -1.62 -6.65 4.68
N LEU A 88 -1.31 -6.65 3.39
CA LEU A 88 -0.11 -6.01 2.85
C LEU A 88 -0.16 -4.49 3.06
N LEU A 89 -1.29 -3.84 2.78
CA LEU A 89 -1.45 -2.40 3.01
C LEU A 89 -1.35 -2.07 4.50
N SER A 90 -2.06 -2.79 5.36
CA SER A 90 -1.98 -2.61 6.81
C SER A 90 -0.58 -2.84 7.37
N MET A 91 0.17 -3.82 6.84
CA MET A 91 1.59 -4.01 7.20
C MET A 91 2.45 -2.82 6.78
N ARG A 92 2.20 -2.23 5.59
CA ARG A 92 2.95 -1.07 5.10
C ARG A 92 2.63 0.22 5.84
N GLU A 93 1.37 0.39 6.24
CA GLU A 93 0.90 1.48 7.09
C GLU A 93 1.52 1.36 8.48
N SER A 94 1.45 0.18 9.09
CA SER A 94 2.05 -0.09 10.40
C SER A 94 3.58 0.11 10.38
N ASP A 95 4.27 -0.32 9.32
CA ASP A 95 5.72 -0.06 9.15
C ASP A 95 6.03 1.44 9.09
N LEU A 96 5.20 2.22 8.38
CA LEU A 96 5.38 3.67 8.32
C LEU A 96 5.19 4.29 9.71
N VAL A 97 4.05 4.04 10.35
CA VAL A 97 3.64 4.73 11.59
C VAL A 97 4.46 4.26 12.78
N ILE A 98 4.59 2.94 12.99
CA ILE A 98 5.24 2.38 14.18
C ILE A 98 6.76 2.42 14.02
N HIS A 99 7.29 1.88 12.92
CA HIS A 99 8.74 1.69 12.81
C HIS A 99 9.51 2.92 12.35
N ARG A 100 8.86 3.87 11.65
CA ARG A 100 9.50 5.12 11.25
C ARG A 100 9.07 6.29 12.12
N VAL A 101 7.78 6.63 12.11
CA VAL A 101 7.31 7.85 12.76
C VAL A 101 7.44 7.77 14.28
N ALA A 102 6.90 6.72 14.91
CA ALA A 102 6.98 6.59 16.36
C ALA A 102 8.43 6.43 16.85
N ARG A 103 9.28 5.72 16.10
CA ARG A 103 10.72 5.64 16.39
C ARG A 103 11.38 7.03 16.37
N GLY A 104 11.09 7.84 15.35
CA GLY A 104 11.59 9.21 15.23
C GLY A 104 11.16 10.08 16.41
N LEU A 105 9.87 10.01 16.78
CA LEU A 105 9.31 10.69 17.95
C LEU A 105 10.00 10.29 19.25
N MET A 106 10.11 8.98 19.52
CA MET A 106 10.75 8.45 20.74
C MET A 106 12.23 8.85 20.83
N SER A 107 12.92 8.99 19.70
CA SER A 107 14.35 9.36 19.69
C SER A 107 14.61 10.83 20.02
N ARG A 108 13.59 11.69 19.91
CA ARG A 108 13.73 13.15 20.00
C ARG A 108 12.91 13.77 21.14
N GLN A 109 11.99 13.03 21.74
CA GLN A 109 11.12 13.51 22.81
C GLN A 109 11.20 12.62 24.05
N SER A 110 11.21 13.25 25.22
CA SER A 110 10.97 12.61 26.51
C SER A 110 9.46 12.65 26.78
N GLY A 111 8.68 11.80 26.13
CA GLY A 111 7.22 11.78 26.28
C GLY A 111 6.62 10.43 25.92
N LEU A 112 5.40 10.19 26.41
CA LEU A 112 4.65 8.99 26.06
C LEU A 112 4.13 9.13 24.61
N VAL A 113 4.50 8.18 23.76
CA VAL A 113 3.97 8.01 22.41
C VAL A 113 3.19 6.70 22.39
N LEU A 114 1.90 6.77 22.05
CA LEU A 114 1.07 5.59 21.88
C LEU A 114 0.66 5.49 20.41
N THR A 115 0.84 4.32 19.80
CA THR A 115 0.35 4.05 18.45
C THR A 115 -0.84 3.09 18.51
N LEU A 116 -1.84 3.34 17.67
CA LEU A 116 -2.95 2.42 17.44
C LEU A 116 -3.18 2.35 15.93
N HIS A 117 -2.78 1.24 15.32
CA HIS A 117 -2.77 1.05 13.87
C HIS A 117 -2.01 2.16 13.12
N ASP A 118 -2.73 3.00 12.39
CA ASP A 118 -2.25 4.11 11.58
C ASP A 118 -2.24 5.45 12.33
N SER A 119 -2.62 5.43 13.61
CA SER A 119 -2.79 6.62 14.44
C SER A 119 -1.69 6.73 15.50
N ILE A 120 -1.31 7.98 15.81
CA ILE A 120 -0.36 8.33 16.87
C ILE A 120 -1.07 9.26 17.86
N PHE A 121 -1.00 8.89 19.14
CA PHE A 121 -1.43 9.73 20.25
C PHE A 121 -0.19 10.28 20.95
N SER A 122 -0.15 11.61 21.04
CA SER A 122 0.90 12.35 21.72
C SER A 122 0.30 13.53 22.48
N PRO A 123 1.04 14.14 23.41
CA PRO A 123 0.71 15.46 23.94
C PRO A 123 0.50 16.49 22.82
N ALA A 124 -0.36 17.49 23.05
CA ALA A 124 -0.77 18.45 22.02
C ALA A 124 0.40 19.35 21.54
N ASP A 125 1.33 19.68 22.44
CA ASP A 125 2.56 20.41 22.14
C ASP A 125 3.52 19.65 21.20
N SER A 126 3.32 18.34 21.05
CA SER A 126 4.15 17.44 20.26
C SER A 126 3.68 17.28 18.81
N ILE A 127 2.59 17.93 18.41
CA ILE A 127 2.00 17.78 17.06
C ILE A 127 2.99 18.15 15.94
N HIS A 128 3.79 19.20 16.13
CA HIS A 128 4.79 19.62 15.15
C HIS A 128 5.91 18.60 14.96
N HIS A 129 6.23 17.84 16.01
CA HIS A 129 7.19 16.75 15.92
C HIS A 129 6.60 15.58 15.13
N ALA A 130 5.35 15.19 15.41
CA ALA A 130 4.68 14.14 14.66
C ALA A 130 4.60 14.50 13.17
N GLU A 131 4.18 15.73 12.85
CA GLU A 131 4.14 16.23 11.48
C GLU A 131 5.51 16.13 10.79
N ARG A 132 6.58 16.54 11.47
CA ARG A 132 7.95 16.45 10.93
C ARG A 132 8.34 15.01 10.63
N GLU A 133 8.16 14.09 11.58
CA GLU A 133 8.54 12.69 11.40
C GLU A 133 7.73 12.02 10.27
N PHE A 134 6.44 12.37 10.14
CA PHE A 134 5.65 11.96 8.97
C PHE A 134 6.23 12.54 7.68
N ARG A 135 6.51 13.84 7.63
CA ARG A 135 7.06 14.50 6.44
C ARG A 135 8.39 13.87 6.00
N GLU A 136 9.27 13.56 6.94
CA GLU A 136 10.53 12.86 6.68
C GLU A 136 10.26 11.45 6.11
N ALA A 137 9.39 10.66 6.74
CA ALA A 137 9.08 9.30 6.29
C ALA A 137 8.40 9.25 4.90
N PHE A 138 7.56 10.24 4.58
CA PHE A 138 6.95 10.39 3.25
C PHE A 138 7.98 10.88 2.20
N ALA A 139 8.88 11.80 2.57
CA ALA A 139 9.94 12.30 1.69
C ALA A 139 10.92 11.20 1.27
N GLU A 140 11.30 10.31 2.20
CA GLU A 140 12.13 9.13 1.90
C GLU A 140 11.51 8.20 0.84
N ARG A 141 10.18 8.20 0.73
CA ARG A 141 9.42 7.43 -0.24
C ARG A 141 9.06 8.22 -1.50
N LYS A 142 9.51 9.48 -1.61
CA LYS A 142 9.16 10.42 -2.69
C LYS A 142 7.65 10.66 -2.83
N ILE A 143 6.93 10.59 -1.71
CA ILE A 143 5.49 10.82 -1.67
C ILE A 143 5.25 12.23 -1.11
N LYS A 144 4.43 13.02 -1.79
CA LYS A 144 4.04 14.35 -1.32
C LYS A 144 2.97 14.22 -0.24
N MET A 145 3.27 14.65 0.97
CA MET A 145 2.31 14.71 2.07
C MET A 145 1.53 16.02 2.03
N GLN A 146 0.26 15.98 2.41
CA GLN A 146 -0.56 17.15 2.71
C GLN A 146 -1.16 16.98 4.10
N LEU A 147 -0.91 17.94 5.00
CA LEU A 147 -1.54 17.96 6.31
C LEU A 147 -2.96 18.53 6.18
N LYS A 148 -3.94 17.81 6.71
CA LYS A 148 -5.30 18.31 6.90
C LYS A 148 -5.46 18.62 8.39
N ILE A 149 -5.79 19.87 8.71
CA ILE A 149 -6.07 20.31 10.08
C ILE A 149 -7.59 20.53 10.15
N GLU A 150 -8.23 19.88 11.11
CA GLU A 150 -9.66 20.02 11.41
C GLU A 150 -9.84 20.73 12.76
#